data_AF-A0A239SR82-F1
#
_entry.id   AF-A0A239SR82-F1
#
_cell.length_a   1.000
_cell.length_b   1.000
_cell.length_c   1.000
_cell.angle_alpha   90.00
_cell.angle_beta   90.00
_cell.angle_gamma   90.00
#
_symmetry.space_group_name_H-M   'P 1'
#
loop_
_entity.id
_entity.type
_entity.pdbx_description
1 polymer ?
#
loop_
_entity_poly.entity_id
_entity_poly.type
_entity_poly.pdbx_seq_one_letter_code
_entity_poly.pdbx_strand_id
1 'polypeptide(L)'
;MSKDFDMTQHEHRQPRGWVRSVAVRGGILVGMMFGALSAFAQSVPVDRHEGVSLTYDLSQSRGDWIFRPQQQAHYTPGDIHGSRTSFVCRSAVDTTVGACATVPENLPDGPPTVVMLRFTEQRSKHTVDLGLTARKVVTVSGSTCTHRLLPFNTDRNLNRCAGRPYDVSRYLLTIPAAELARLPVGGIWRGRFEFDLREVGSTGASATHSYDIELNVTDTQNAQIYFPTLSNTAPRVAMDLQRRPGVGFRPLVFGGRSVDICYYDGFGSNSTGALRVRAASEREVFPPPSTGNGVLIRQDTNGSQPQQRIEYRLGMNYAGAYQWLRIGDAGGTAFGAVSQAPIRIVRLPGMPVAVACTPAALAFEIVPFLESEKDAGRYDGRIRIEMFVDAAGI
;
A
#
# COMPACT_ATOMS: atom_id res chain seq x y z
N MET A 1 -19.14 -14.22 -10.72
CA MET A 1 -20.35 -14.77 -11.37
C MET A 1 -20.45 -14.11 -12.75
N SER A 2 -20.44 -14.93 -13.80
CA SER A 2 -20.51 -14.64 -15.26
C SER A 2 -19.47 -13.69 -15.89
N LYS A 3 -18.74 -14.24 -16.86
CA LYS A 3 -17.95 -13.56 -17.89
C LYS A 3 -18.83 -13.35 -19.13
N ASP A 4 -18.54 -12.31 -19.91
CA ASP A 4 -18.37 -12.36 -21.37
C ASP A 4 -17.93 -10.98 -21.86
N PHE A 5 -16.88 -10.93 -22.68
CA PHE A 5 -16.59 -9.79 -23.56
C PHE A 5 -15.89 -10.30 -24.83
N ASP A 6 -16.61 -10.15 -25.94
CA ASP A 6 -16.17 -10.32 -27.31
C ASP A 6 -15.63 -8.98 -27.82
N MET A 7 -14.54 -8.99 -28.59
CA MET A 7 -14.11 -7.79 -29.31
C MET A 7 -13.30 -8.16 -30.55
N THR A 8 -13.96 -8.00 -31.68
CA THR A 8 -13.45 -8.01 -33.05
C THR A 8 -12.49 -6.84 -33.29
N GLN A 9 -11.43 -7.07 -34.07
CA GLN A 9 -10.63 -6.00 -34.67
C GLN A 9 -10.46 -6.18 -36.18
N HIS A 10 -10.49 -5.01 -36.82
CA HIS A 10 -10.54 -4.75 -38.24
C HIS A 10 -9.21 -4.98 -38.97
N GLU A 11 -9.39 -5.39 -40.21
CA GLU A 11 -8.44 -5.68 -41.27
C GLU A 11 -7.95 -4.39 -41.97
N HIS A 12 -6.65 -4.27 -42.24
CA HIS A 12 -6.13 -3.34 -43.26
C HIS A 12 -5.09 -4.01 -44.17
N ARG A 13 -5.34 -3.86 -45.48
CA ARG A 13 -4.66 -4.40 -46.66
C ARG A 13 -3.29 -3.75 -46.95
N GLN A 14 -2.30 -4.61 -47.24
CA GLN A 14 -1.41 -4.71 -48.44
C GLN A 14 -0.78 -3.44 -49.11
N PRO A 15 0.37 -3.52 -49.84
CA PRO A 15 0.73 -4.62 -50.75
C PRO A 15 2.20 -5.09 -50.82
N ARG A 16 2.35 -6.27 -51.44
CA ARG A 16 3.59 -6.96 -51.84
C ARG A 16 4.05 -6.49 -53.23
N GLY A 17 5.37 -6.33 -53.38
CA GLY A 17 6.07 -6.25 -54.67
C GLY A 17 7.21 -7.27 -54.72
N TRP A 18 7.21 -8.08 -55.77
CA TRP A 18 8.19 -9.11 -56.17
C TRP A 18 9.56 -8.55 -56.57
N VAL A 19 10.67 -9.28 -56.33
CA VAL A 19 11.74 -9.60 -57.32
C VAL A 19 12.46 -10.91 -56.89
N ARG A 20 12.93 -11.63 -57.92
CA ARG A 20 13.40 -13.02 -58.05
C ARG A 20 14.78 -13.37 -57.47
N SER A 21 14.92 -14.68 -57.29
CA SER A 21 16.05 -15.58 -57.00
C SER A 21 17.29 -15.44 -57.89
N VAL A 22 18.48 -15.74 -57.33
CA VAL A 22 19.58 -16.51 -57.96
C VAL A 22 20.38 -17.26 -56.88
N ALA A 23 20.69 -18.53 -57.13
CA ALA A 23 21.50 -19.43 -56.31
C ALA A 23 23.01 -19.27 -56.58
N VAL A 24 23.89 -19.83 -55.72
CA VAL A 24 24.97 -20.78 -56.08
C VAL A 24 25.89 -21.09 -54.88
N ARG A 25 25.94 -22.40 -54.58
CA ARG A 25 27.03 -23.29 -54.11
C ARG A 25 28.22 -22.74 -53.29
N GLY A 26 28.51 -23.48 -52.21
CA GLY A 26 29.76 -24.26 -52.11
C GLY A 26 30.79 -23.76 -51.09
N GLY A 27 30.98 -24.53 -50.02
CA GLY A 27 32.09 -24.33 -49.09
C GLY A 27 32.11 -25.38 -47.99
N ILE A 28 32.81 -26.48 -48.23
CA ILE A 28 33.20 -27.47 -47.22
C ILE A 28 34.21 -26.81 -46.29
N LEU A 29 33.91 -26.72 -45.00
CA LEU A 29 34.87 -26.35 -43.97
C LEU A 29 34.99 -27.49 -42.95
N VAL A 30 36.21 -28.00 -42.88
CA VAL A 30 36.72 -29.05 -42.01
C VAL A 30 36.42 -28.71 -40.56
N GLY A 31 35.66 -29.58 -39.90
CA GLY A 31 35.36 -29.48 -38.48
C GLY A 31 36.61 -29.76 -37.64
N MET A 32 37.23 -28.70 -37.10
CA MET A 32 38.06 -28.83 -35.90
C MET A 32 37.11 -29.01 -34.71
N MET A 33 37.02 -30.25 -34.21
CA MET A 33 36.55 -30.53 -32.86
C MET A 33 37.54 -29.91 -31.85
N PHE A 34 37.38 -28.62 -31.57
CA PHE A 34 37.80 -28.09 -30.28
C PHE A 34 36.71 -28.49 -29.29
N GLY A 35 37.00 -29.52 -28.49
CA GLY A 35 36.25 -29.78 -27.28
C GLY A 35 36.31 -28.53 -26.42
N ALA A 36 35.25 -27.74 -26.42
CA ALA A 36 35.02 -26.73 -25.42
C ALA A 36 34.90 -27.47 -24.09
N LEU A 37 36.01 -27.59 -23.36
CA LEU A 37 35.98 -27.74 -21.92
C LEU A 37 35.04 -26.63 -21.44
N SER A 38 33.83 -27.02 -21.03
CA SER A 38 32.91 -26.10 -20.38
C SER A 38 33.59 -25.71 -19.08
N ALA A 39 34.35 -24.62 -19.11
CA ALA A 39 34.79 -23.96 -17.90
C ALA A 39 33.51 -23.60 -17.17
N PHE A 40 33.17 -24.36 -16.13
CA PHE A 40 32.07 -24.00 -15.26
C PHE A 40 32.39 -22.61 -14.71
N ALA A 41 31.61 -21.62 -15.14
CA ALA A 41 31.86 -20.23 -14.76
C ALA A 41 31.78 -20.09 -13.24
N GLN A 42 32.90 -19.73 -12.61
CA GLN A 42 32.95 -19.28 -11.22
C GLN A 42 32.05 -18.04 -11.07
N SER A 43 31.36 -17.89 -9.94
CA SER A 43 30.66 -16.64 -9.62
C SER A 43 31.25 -16.05 -8.36
N VAL A 44 31.98 -14.94 -8.47
CA VAL A 44 32.52 -14.20 -7.31
C VAL A 44 31.45 -13.29 -6.70
N PRO A 45 31.59 -12.88 -5.42
CA PRO A 45 30.74 -11.88 -4.83
C PRO A 45 30.78 -10.58 -5.64
N VAL A 46 29.61 -10.01 -5.90
CA VAL A 46 29.45 -8.71 -6.58
C VAL A 46 28.35 -7.93 -5.89
N ASP A 47 28.42 -6.60 -5.96
CA ASP A 47 27.40 -5.75 -5.36
C ASP A 47 26.03 -6.02 -5.97
N ARG A 48 25.00 -5.94 -5.13
CA ARG A 48 23.61 -6.16 -5.55
C ARG A 48 22.66 -5.20 -4.85
N HIS A 49 21.71 -4.71 -5.63
CA HIS A 49 20.58 -3.95 -5.14
C HIS A 49 19.29 -4.44 -5.80
N GLU A 50 18.23 -4.57 -5.02
CA GLU A 50 16.94 -5.05 -5.54
C GLU A 50 15.76 -4.50 -4.70
N GLY A 51 14.70 -4.05 -5.37
CA GLY A 51 13.43 -3.72 -4.72
C GLY A 51 12.53 -4.95 -4.58
N VAL A 52 11.82 -5.07 -3.46
CA VAL A 52 10.76 -6.08 -3.26
C VAL A 52 9.54 -5.45 -2.65
N SER A 53 8.38 -5.95 -3.05
CA SER A 53 7.11 -5.51 -2.49
C SER A 53 6.21 -6.67 -2.13
N LEU A 54 5.34 -6.42 -1.14
CA LEU A 54 4.30 -7.33 -0.72
C LEU A 54 3.03 -6.53 -0.40
N THR A 55 1.91 -6.95 -0.96
CA THR A 55 0.58 -6.38 -0.67
C THR A 55 -0.24 -7.37 0.15
N TYR A 56 -0.86 -6.91 1.23
CA TYR A 56 -1.79 -7.70 2.03
C TYR A 56 -2.69 -6.83 2.92
N ASP A 57 -3.75 -7.42 3.47
CA ASP A 57 -4.65 -6.78 4.42
C ASP A 57 -4.44 -7.31 5.85
N LEU A 58 -4.44 -6.44 6.86
CA LEU A 58 -4.24 -6.79 8.27
C LEU A 58 -5.33 -7.71 8.84
N SER A 59 -6.54 -7.67 8.28
CA SER A 59 -7.64 -8.54 8.71
C SER A 59 -7.49 -9.99 8.22
N GLN A 60 -6.56 -10.25 7.29
CA GLN A 60 -6.38 -11.56 6.70
C GLN A 60 -5.24 -12.32 7.36
N SER A 61 -5.50 -13.57 7.76
CA SER A 61 -4.45 -14.50 8.16
C SER A 61 -3.53 -14.81 6.98
N ARG A 62 -2.22 -14.82 7.21
CA ARG A 62 -1.23 -15.10 6.15
C ARG A 62 -0.03 -15.87 6.65
N GLY A 63 0.65 -16.52 5.71
CA GLY A 63 1.91 -17.23 5.95
C GLY A 63 3.14 -16.34 5.81
N ASP A 64 4.29 -16.93 6.04
CA ASP A 64 5.60 -16.28 5.90
C ASP A 64 5.82 -15.75 4.48
N TRP A 65 6.51 -14.62 4.37
CA TRP A 65 6.88 -14.07 3.07
C TRP A 65 8.35 -14.31 2.78
N ILE A 66 8.60 -15.33 1.95
CA ILE A 66 9.92 -15.65 1.41
C ILE A 66 10.17 -14.76 0.20
N PHE A 67 10.78 -13.59 0.40
CA PHE A 67 11.08 -12.69 -0.72
C PHE A 67 12.34 -13.13 -1.47
N ARG A 68 13.27 -13.86 -0.85
CA ARG A 68 14.41 -14.48 -1.56
C ARG A 68 14.59 -15.93 -1.15
N PRO A 69 14.18 -16.92 -1.97
CA PRO A 69 14.21 -18.33 -1.56
C PRO A 69 15.61 -18.93 -1.51
N GLN A 70 16.46 -18.75 -2.53
CA GLN A 70 17.83 -19.29 -2.57
C GLN A 70 18.71 -18.48 -3.52
N GLN A 71 19.04 -17.25 -3.15
CA GLN A 71 19.87 -16.41 -3.99
C GLN A 71 21.33 -16.85 -3.91
N GLN A 72 21.93 -17.19 -5.06
CA GLN A 72 23.37 -17.48 -5.13
C GLN A 72 24.20 -16.21 -4.95
N ALA A 73 25.23 -16.31 -4.12
CA ALA A 73 26.15 -15.23 -3.78
C ALA A 73 27.58 -15.52 -4.23
N HIS A 74 28.06 -16.76 -4.03
CA HIS A 74 29.41 -17.16 -4.42
C HIS A 74 29.43 -18.63 -4.81
N TYR A 75 30.10 -18.97 -5.89
CA TYR A 75 30.34 -20.33 -6.36
C TYR A 75 31.80 -20.48 -6.83
N THR A 76 32.52 -21.45 -6.26
CA THR A 76 33.90 -21.80 -6.60
C THR A 76 33.99 -23.29 -7.01
N PRO A 77 33.85 -23.63 -8.30
CA PRO A 77 33.76 -25.01 -8.74
C PRO A 77 34.87 -25.91 -8.16
N GLY A 78 34.48 -26.97 -7.43
CA GLY A 78 35.43 -27.94 -6.89
C GLY A 78 36.32 -27.43 -5.75
N ASP A 79 35.99 -26.27 -5.17
CA ASP A 79 36.75 -25.61 -4.11
C ASP A 79 35.82 -25.05 -3.02
N ILE A 80 36.29 -24.96 -1.77
CA ILE A 80 35.45 -24.60 -0.61
C ILE A 80 35.27 -23.10 -0.39
N HIS A 81 36.04 -22.22 -1.04
CA HIS A 81 36.05 -20.78 -0.71
C HIS A 81 34.67 -20.13 -0.91
N GLY A 82 33.97 -20.50 -1.98
CA GLY A 82 32.62 -20.02 -2.29
C GLY A 82 31.59 -20.41 -1.23
N SER A 83 31.64 -21.65 -0.72
CA SER A 83 30.72 -22.08 0.34
C SER A 83 31.01 -21.46 1.70
N ARG A 84 32.24 -20.98 1.92
CA ARG A 84 32.66 -20.34 3.16
C ARG A 84 32.46 -18.82 3.19
N THR A 85 31.93 -18.22 2.12
CA THR A 85 31.54 -16.80 2.13
C THR A 85 30.43 -16.56 3.14
N SER A 86 30.68 -15.67 4.09
CA SER A 86 29.74 -15.32 5.15
C SER A 86 28.94 -14.07 4.80
N PHE A 87 27.75 -13.94 5.38
CA PHE A 87 26.89 -12.78 5.23
C PHE A 87 26.73 -12.10 6.58
N VAL A 88 27.18 -10.86 6.69
CA VAL A 88 27.22 -10.13 7.97
C VAL A 88 26.51 -8.79 7.85
N CYS A 89 25.80 -8.40 8.91
CA CYS A 89 25.25 -7.05 8.97
C CYS A 89 26.37 -6.03 9.17
N ARG A 90 26.08 -4.77 8.89
CA ARG A 90 27.01 -3.66 9.13
C ARG A 90 26.99 -3.15 10.57
N SER A 91 25.92 -3.45 11.30
CA SER A 91 25.76 -3.14 12.71
C SER A 91 25.11 -4.30 13.44
N ALA A 92 25.49 -4.47 14.71
CA ALA A 92 24.87 -5.44 15.62
C ALA A 92 23.65 -4.87 16.35
N VAL A 93 23.45 -3.55 16.29
CA VAL A 93 22.44 -2.83 17.09
C VAL A 93 21.59 -1.84 16.29
N ASP A 94 22.12 -1.31 15.18
CA ASP A 94 21.40 -0.34 14.36
C ASP A 94 20.46 -1.06 13.39
N THR A 95 19.16 -0.91 13.62
CA THR A 95 18.10 -1.54 12.84
C THR A 95 17.75 -0.78 11.56
N THR A 96 18.31 0.41 11.33
CA THR A 96 17.96 1.24 10.16
C THR A 96 18.24 0.55 8.83
N VAL A 97 19.34 -0.22 8.76
CA VAL A 97 19.71 -1.04 7.60
C VAL A 97 19.77 -2.54 7.89
N GLY A 98 19.32 -2.95 9.09
CA GLY A 98 19.37 -4.32 9.58
C GLY A 98 20.47 -4.54 10.63
N ALA A 99 20.06 -5.06 11.80
CA ALA A 99 20.95 -5.39 12.90
C ALA A 99 21.11 -6.91 13.06
N CYS A 100 22.35 -7.41 12.97
CA CYS A 100 22.72 -8.80 13.24
C CYS A 100 24.24 -8.94 13.42
N ALA A 101 24.77 -10.16 13.52
CA ALA A 101 26.21 -10.40 13.65
C ALA A 101 27.02 -9.71 12.53
N THR A 102 28.09 -9.00 12.93
CA THR A 102 28.92 -8.17 12.05
C THR A 102 30.27 -8.81 11.69
N VAL A 103 30.54 -10.00 12.22
CA VAL A 103 31.77 -10.75 12.00
C VAL A 103 31.45 -12.19 11.57
N PRO A 104 32.27 -12.75 10.66
CA PRO A 104 32.19 -14.18 10.33
C PRO A 104 32.53 -15.04 11.55
N GLU A 105 31.86 -16.19 11.70
CA GLU A 105 32.13 -17.12 12.80
C GLU A 105 31.97 -18.58 12.35
N ASN A 106 32.72 -19.51 12.96
CA ASN A 106 32.63 -20.94 12.66
C ASN A 106 31.42 -21.59 13.35
N LEU A 107 30.22 -21.25 12.89
CA LEU A 107 28.96 -21.73 13.49
C LEU A 107 28.45 -23.02 12.84
N PRO A 108 27.98 -24.01 13.62
CA PRO A 108 27.36 -25.22 13.10
C PRO A 108 25.96 -24.95 12.51
N ASP A 109 25.33 -25.99 11.98
CA ASP A 109 23.92 -25.99 11.61
C ASP A 109 23.07 -25.53 12.81
N GLY A 110 22.12 -24.64 12.56
CA GLY A 110 21.37 -23.97 13.62
C GLY A 110 20.12 -23.27 13.10
N PRO A 111 19.41 -22.55 13.99
CA PRO A 111 18.26 -21.76 13.59
C PRO A 111 18.65 -20.65 12.60
N PRO A 112 17.68 -20.10 11.84
CA PRO A 112 17.92 -18.90 11.03
C PRO A 112 18.41 -17.75 11.91
N THR A 113 19.27 -16.89 11.36
CA THR A 113 19.65 -15.64 12.02
C THR A 113 18.47 -14.68 11.97
N VAL A 114 18.08 -14.13 13.11
CA VAL A 114 17.13 -13.01 13.15
C VAL A 114 17.90 -11.73 12.89
N VAL A 115 17.42 -10.94 11.95
CA VAL A 115 17.92 -9.60 11.65
C VAL A 115 16.80 -8.63 12.01
N MET A 116 17.08 -7.70 12.91
CA MET A 116 16.10 -6.67 13.28
C MET A 116 16.17 -5.51 12.29
N LEU A 117 15.07 -5.18 11.65
CA LEU A 117 15.00 -4.17 10.60
C LEU A 117 13.87 -3.17 10.86
N ARG A 118 14.20 -1.88 10.80
CA ARG A 118 13.25 -0.79 10.95
C ARG A 118 12.46 -0.57 9.66
N PHE A 119 11.14 -0.60 9.79
CA PHE A 119 10.19 -0.16 8.79
C PHE A 119 9.62 1.20 9.19
N THR A 120 9.46 2.10 8.22
CA THR A 120 8.85 3.42 8.40
C THR A 120 7.66 3.58 7.48
N GLU A 121 6.50 3.95 8.03
CA GLU A 121 5.32 4.25 7.22
C GLU A 121 5.49 5.58 6.47
N GLN A 122 5.12 5.58 5.19
CA GLN A 122 5.39 6.64 4.23
C GLN A 122 4.86 8.01 4.66
N ARG A 123 3.64 8.11 5.20
CA ARG A 123 2.97 9.40 5.46
C ARG A 123 3.10 9.84 6.92
N SER A 124 2.65 9.00 7.84
CA SER A 124 2.66 9.21 9.30
C SER A 124 4.05 9.18 9.93
N LYS A 125 5.03 8.56 9.25
CA LYS A 125 6.40 8.35 9.76
C LYS A 125 6.47 7.48 11.02
N HIS A 126 5.42 6.72 11.32
CA HIS A 126 5.49 5.69 12.34
C HIS A 126 6.58 4.67 11.99
N THR A 127 7.28 4.20 13.01
CA THR A 127 8.36 3.23 12.86
C THR A 127 8.05 1.97 13.67
N VAL A 128 8.42 0.83 13.10
CA VAL A 128 8.32 -0.49 13.75
C VAL A 128 9.54 -1.30 13.36
N ASP A 129 10.20 -1.90 14.34
CA ASP A 129 11.30 -2.83 14.08
C ASP A 129 10.75 -4.26 14.02
N LEU A 130 10.90 -4.88 12.85
CA LEU A 130 10.45 -6.24 12.54
C LEU A 130 11.66 -7.18 12.45
N GLY A 131 11.48 -8.42 12.87
CA GLY A 131 12.45 -9.48 12.68
C GLY A 131 12.32 -10.12 11.30
N LEU A 132 13.34 -10.04 10.46
CA LEU A 132 13.47 -10.90 9.27
C LEU A 132 14.36 -12.09 9.63
N THR A 133 14.09 -13.25 9.04
CA THR A 133 14.95 -14.43 9.19
C THR A 133 15.85 -14.57 7.96
N ALA A 134 17.15 -14.64 8.20
CA ALA A 134 18.18 -14.84 7.20
C ALA A 134 18.89 -16.17 7.42
N ARG A 135 19.06 -16.95 6.35
CA ARG A 135 19.65 -18.29 6.42
C ARG A 135 20.65 -18.46 5.29
N LYS A 136 21.83 -18.97 5.61
CA LYS A 136 22.81 -19.38 4.61
C LYS A 136 22.49 -20.80 4.15
N VAL A 137 22.48 -21.00 2.83
CA VAL A 137 22.25 -22.31 2.20
C VAL A 137 23.51 -22.68 1.42
N VAL A 138 24.14 -23.79 1.81
CA VAL A 138 25.37 -24.28 1.19
C VAL A 138 25.10 -25.59 0.47
N THR A 139 25.58 -25.71 -0.76
CA THR A 139 25.35 -26.90 -1.60
C THR A 139 26.62 -27.35 -2.30
N VAL A 140 26.62 -28.59 -2.76
CA VAL A 140 27.60 -29.11 -3.74
C VAL A 140 26.96 -29.03 -5.12
N SER A 141 27.53 -28.21 -6.01
CA SER A 141 27.02 -27.95 -7.35
C SER A 141 26.82 -29.24 -8.17
N GLY A 142 25.68 -29.41 -8.85
CA GLY A 142 25.42 -30.59 -9.69
C GLY A 142 25.52 -31.93 -8.94
N SER A 143 25.07 -31.98 -7.69
CA SER A 143 25.02 -33.22 -6.89
C SER A 143 23.67 -33.40 -6.21
N THR A 144 23.43 -34.60 -5.67
CA THR A 144 22.26 -34.92 -4.84
C THR A 144 22.52 -34.72 -3.34
N CYS A 145 23.66 -34.11 -2.98
CA CYS A 145 24.02 -33.86 -1.59
C CYS A 145 23.01 -32.95 -0.90
N THR A 146 22.64 -33.29 0.34
CA THR A 146 21.72 -32.50 1.14
C THR A 146 22.24 -31.08 1.32
N HIS A 147 21.34 -30.11 1.10
CA HIS A 147 21.62 -28.70 1.34
C HIS A 147 21.89 -28.47 2.82
N ARG A 148 22.97 -27.76 3.13
CA ARG A 148 23.30 -27.39 4.50
C ARG A 148 22.72 -26.03 4.79
N LEU A 149 22.02 -25.96 5.90
CA LEU A 149 21.25 -24.80 6.30
C LEU A 149 21.85 -24.23 7.58
N LEU A 150 22.34 -23.01 7.48
CA LEU A 150 23.30 -22.47 8.43
C LEU A 150 22.92 -21.04 8.88
N PRO A 151 23.45 -20.59 10.04
CA PRO A 151 23.44 -19.18 10.43
C PRO A 151 24.04 -18.29 9.33
N PHE A 152 23.52 -17.08 9.19
CA PHE A 152 23.83 -16.19 8.08
C PHE A 152 25.32 -15.79 8.02
N ASN A 153 25.94 -15.55 9.19
CA ASN A 153 27.33 -15.13 9.33
C ASN A 153 28.34 -16.29 9.37
N THR A 154 27.94 -17.54 9.14
CA THR A 154 28.90 -18.64 9.26
C THR A 154 29.91 -18.69 8.11
N ASP A 155 31.18 -18.93 8.42
CA ASP A 155 32.24 -19.26 7.46
C ASP A 155 32.70 -20.72 7.55
N ARG A 156 31.92 -21.55 8.26
CA ARG A 156 32.25 -22.95 8.58
C ARG A 156 32.62 -23.77 7.34
N ASN A 157 33.71 -24.53 7.48
CA ASN A 157 34.05 -25.58 6.52
C ASN A 157 33.15 -26.81 6.76
N LEU A 158 32.30 -27.13 5.78
CA LEU A 158 31.36 -28.25 5.83
C LEU A 158 31.94 -29.58 5.33
N ASN A 159 33.26 -29.66 5.16
CA ASN A 159 33.96 -30.81 4.58
C ASN A 159 33.42 -31.16 3.18
N ARG A 160 33.36 -32.45 2.86
CA ARG A 160 32.99 -32.98 1.54
C ARG A 160 31.75 -33.86 1.64
N CYS A 161 30.98 -33.90 0.57
CA CYS A 161 29.91 -34.86 0.36
C CYS A 161 30.21 -35.66 -0.92
N ALA A 162 30.18 -36.99 -0.82
CA ALA A 162 30.54 -37.89 -1.92
C ALA A 162 31.88 -37.53 -2.60
N GLY A 163 32.90 -37.19 -1.79
CA GLY A 163 34.24 -36.78 -2.27
C GLY A 163 34.33 -35.35 -2.83
N ARG A 164 33.20 -34.67 -3.02
CA ARG A 164 33.13 -33.31 -3.59
C ARG A 164 32.99 -32.27 -2.47
N PRO A 165 33.69 -31.13 -2.56
CA PRO A 165 33.55 -30.07 -1.58
C PRO A 165 32.21 -29.35 -1.76
N TYR A 166 31.68 -28.81 -0.67
CA TYR A 166 30.67 -27.77 -0.76
C TYR A 166 31.30 -26.53 -1.39
N ASP A 167 30.74 -26.08 -2.50
CA ASP A 167 31.36 -25.07 -3.39
C ASP A 167 30.46 -23.85 -3.66
N VAL A 168 29.19 -23.89 -3.25
CA VAL A 168 28.25 -22.78 -3.44
C VAL A 168 27.73 -22.25 -2.10
N SER A 169 27.69 -20.93 -1.95
CA SER A 169 26.90 -20.24 -0.94
C SER A 169 25.71 -19.50 -1.57
N ARG A 170 24.55 -19.68 -0.93
CA ARG A 170 23.31 -18.97 -1.21
C ARG A 170 22.73 -18.43 0.09
N TYR A 171 21.72 -17.57 -0.03
CA TYR A 171 20.91 -17.16 1.11
C TYR A 171 19.41 -17.22 0.85
N LEU A 172 18.69 -17.42 1.93
CA LEU A 172 17.23 -17.42 2.04
C LEU A 172 16.84 -16.28 2.99
N LEU A 173 15.99 -15.36 2.52
CA LEU A 173 15.46 -14.25 3.31
C LEU A 173 13.94 -14.32 3.37
N THR A 174 13.41 -14.22 4.59
CA THR A 174 11.98 -14.40 4.88
C THR A 174 11.56 -13.39 5.95
N ILE A 175 10.36 -12.81 5.81
CA ILE A 175 9.69 -12.12 6.92
C ILE A 175 8.62 -13.07 7.47
N PRO A 176 8.69 -13.48 8.75
CA PRO A 176 7.70 -14.37 9.36
C PRO A 176 6.30 -13.73 9.40
N ALA A 177 5.27 -14.57 9.32
CA ALA A 177 3.87 -14.14 9.43
C ALA A 177 3.60 -13.36 10.73
N ALA A 178 4.15 -13.85 11.85
CA ALA A 178 4.01 -13.22 13.15
C ALA A 178 4.60 -11.81 13.21
N GLU A 179 5.65 -11.53 12.44
CA GLU A 179 6.27 -10.21 12.36
C GLU A 179 5.45 -9.26 11.50
N LEU A 180 4.91 -9.75 10.39
CA LEU A 180 4.02 -8.97 9.52
C LEU A 180 2.74 -8.53 10.28
N ALA A 181 2.21 -9.39 11.16
CA ALA A 181 1.07 -9.06 12.01
C ALA A 181 1.34 -7.98 13.08
N ARG A 182 2.60 -7.60 13.33
CA ARG A 182 2.95 -6.56 14.32
C ARG A 182 2.81 -5.15 13.78
N LEU A 183 2.55 -4.97 12.48
CA LEU A 183 2.28 -3.64 11.93
C LEU A 183 0.94 -3.12 12.48
N PRO A 184 0.92 -1.94 13.12
CA PRO A 184 -0.23 -1.51 13.91
C PRO A 184 -1.36 -0.89 13.08
N VAL A 185 -1.06 -0.47 11.85
CA VAL A 185 -1.99 0.23 10.95
C VAL A 185 -1.66 -0.07 9.49
N GLY A 186 -2.67 0.08 8.62
CA GLY A 186 -2.45 0.09 7.18
C GLY A 186 -1.63 1.30 6.71
N GLY A 187 -0.89 1.12 5.61
CA GLY A 187 -0.01 2.10 5.00
C GLY A 187 1.02 1.47 4.07
N ILE A 188 1.89 2.33 3.53
CA ILE A 188 3.08 1.89 2.77
C ILE A 188 4.28 1.93 3.72
N TRP A 189 4.74 0.76 4.15
CA TRP A 189 5.87 0.63 5.07
C TRP A 189 7.15 0.31 4.29
N ARG A 190 8.20 1.10 4.50
CA ARG A 190 9.49 0.90 3.83
C ARG A 190 10.60 0.60 4.82
N GLY A 191 11.40 -0.42 4.51
CA GLY A 191 12.64 -0.75 5.20
C GLY A 191 13.75 -1.05 4.18
N ARG A 192 15.01 -0.91 4.59
CA ARG A 192 16.16 -1.24 3.74
C ARG A 192 17.02 -2.26 4.45
N PHE A 193 17.22 -3.44 3.89
CA PHE A 193 18.14 -4.42 4.44
C PHE A 193 19.45 -4.41 3.67
N GLU A 194 20.58 -4.17 4.35
CA GLU A 194 21.90 -4.12 3.74
C GLU A 194 22.91 -4.95 4.54
N PHE A 195 23.65 -5.80 3.85
CA PHE A 195 24.62 -6.70 4.45
C PHE A 195 25.81 -6.94 3.54
N ASP A 196 26.95 -7.25 4.15
CA ASP A 196 28.21 -7.47 3.46
C ASP A 196 28.45 -8.97 3.25
N LEU A 197 29.01 -9.29 2.09
CA LEU A 197 29.57 -10.59 1.79
C LEU A 197 31.05 -10.56 2.17
N ARG A 198 31.48 -11.50 3.01
CA ARG A 198 32.88 -11.64 3.41
C ARG A 198 33.42 -12.99 3.03
N GLU A 199 34.33 -12.98 2.06
CA GLU A 199 35.15 -14.15 1.74
C GLU A 199 36.12 -14.48 2.87
N VAL A 200 36.49 -15.75 2.95
CA VAL A 200 37.45 -16.22 3.94
C VAL A 200 38.79 -15.52 3.75
N GLY A 201 39.36 -14.99 4.83
CA GLY A 201 40.64 -14.29 4.79
C GLY A 201 40.57 -12.85 4.28
N SER A 202 39.39 -12.37 3.86
CA SER A 202 39.19 -10.96 3.55
C SER A 202 39.19 -10.13 4.84
N THR A 203 39.86 -8.98 4.81
CA THR A 203 39.88 -8.00 5.91
C THR A 203 38.67 -7.04 5.86
N GLY A 204 37.87 -7.07 4.78
CA GLY A 204 36.73 -6.19 4.56
C GLY A 204 35.59 -6.86 3.79
N ALA A 205 34.61 -6.07 3.38
CA ALA A 205 33.53 -6.53 2.52
C ALA A 205 34.07 -6.85 1.12
N SER A 206 33.80 -8.06 0.61
CA SER A 206 34.05 -8.43 -0.79
C SER A 206 32.99 -7.85 -1.72
N ALA A 207 31.76 -7.74 -1.23
CA ALA A 207 30.62 -7.16 -1.92
C ALA A 207 29.53 -6.77 -0.91
N THR A 208 28.57 -5.96 -1.33
CA THR A 208 27.40 -5.55 -0.57
C THR A 208 26.13 -5.97 -1.29
N HIS A 209 25.21 -6.59 -0.55
CA HIS A 209 23.85 -6.81 -1.02
C HIS A 209 22.87 -5.91 -0.26
N SER A 210 21.92 -5.33 -0.98
CA SER A 210 20.89 -4.46 -0.43
C SER A 210 19.50 -4.74 -1.01
N TYR A 211 18.48 -4.60 -0.17
CA TYR A 211 17.08 -4.80 -0.48
C TYR A 211 16.25 -3.64 0.02
N ASP A 212 15.58 -2.94 -0.89
CA ASP A 212 14.52 -1.99 -0.52
C ASP A 212 13.20 -2.75 -0.43
N ILE A 213 12.67 -2.86 0.78
CA ILE A 213 11.50 -3.67 1.11
C ILE A 213 10.30 -2.75 1.30
N GLU A 214 9.26 -2.94 0.50
CA GLU A 214 7.99 -2.24 0.61
C GLU A 214 6.85 -3.20 1.03
N LEU A 215 6.14 -2.86 2.09
CA LEU A 215 4.94 -3.56 2.53
C LEU A 215 3.74 -2.63 2.30
N ASN A 216 2.88 -3.00 1.36
CA ASN A 216 1.62 -2.33 1.05
C ASN A 216 0.51 -3.00 1.87
N VAL A 217 0.20 -2.40 3.02
CA VAL A 217 -0.64 -3.01 4.05
C VAL A 217 -1.97 -2.30 4.14
N THR A 218 -3.08 -2.94 3.81
CA THR A 218 -4.42 -2.36 3.99
C THR A 218 -5.04 -2.77 5.32
N ASP A 219 -5.94 -1.95 5.82
CA ASP A 219 -6.78 -2.18 6.99
C ASP A 219 -8.23 -1.86 6.65
N THR A 220 -8.77 -2.64 5.71
CA THR A 220 -10.07 -2.36 5.08
C THR A 220 -11.24 -2.37 6.06
N GLN A 221 -11.13 -3.10 7.17
CA GLN A 221 -12.19 -3.19 8.18
C GLN A 221 -12.26 -1.95 9.10
N ASN A 222 -11.22 -1.12 9.13
CA ASN A 222 -11.15 0.06 9.99
C ASN A 222 -11.30 1.39 9.23
N ALA A 223 -11.51 1.37 7.91
CA ALA A 223 -11.77 2.57 7.12
C ALA A 223 -13.04 3.29 7.63
N GLN A 224 -12.94 4.58 7.94
CA GLN A 224 -14.02 5.32 8.59
C GLN A 224 -13.95 6.84 8.39
N ILE A 225 -15.11 7.49 8.55
CA ILE A 225 -15.25 8.95 8.61
C ILE A 225 -15.27 9.37 10.09
N TYR A 226 -14.30 10.17 10.50
CA TYR A 226 -14.18 10.66 11.86
C TYR A 226 -14.61 12.13 11.96
N PHE A 227 -15.36 12.47 13.01
CA PHE A 227 -15.79 13.83 13.31
C PHE A 227 -15.08 14.34 14.58
N PRO A 228 -13.98 15.10 14.47
CA PRO A 228 -13.17 15.48 15.64
C PRO A 228 -13.94 16.29 16.71
N THR A 229 -14.95 17.06 16.29
CA THR A 229 -15.72 17.94 17.16
C THR A 229 -17.07 17.38 17.57
N LEU A 230 -17.49 16.25 16.98
CA LEU A 230 -18.76 15.59 17.26
C LEU A 230 -18.48 14.22 17.88
N SER A 231 -18.47 14.16 19.21
CA SER A 231 -18.06 12.99 19.99
C SER A 231 -19.14 11.89 20.13
N ASN A 232 -20.19 11.91 19.31
CA ASN A 232 -21.32 10.99 19.43
C ASN A 232 -21.44 10.06 18.21
N THR A 233 -22.11 8.93 18.40
CA THR A 233 -22.41 7.95 17.34
C THR A 233 -23.44 8.45 16.33
N ALA A 234 -24.08 9.59 16.60
CA ALA A 234 -25.08 10.24 15.75
C ALA A 234 -24.83 11.76 15.70
N PRO A 235 -23.87 12.23 14.88
CA PRO A 235 -23.52 13.64 14.77
C PRO A 235 -24.73 14.50 14.43
N ARG A 236 -24.93 15.58 15.18
CA ARG A 236 -25.99 16.57 14.96
C ARG A 236 -25.37 17.91 14.60
N VAL A 237 -25.88 18.53 13.55
CA VAL A 237 -25.43 19.82 13.06
C VAL A 237 -26.59 20.80 13.18
N ALA A 238 -26.40 21.86 13.96
CA ALA A 238 -27.33 22.98 13.97
C ALA A 238 -27.05 23.87 12.75
N MET A 239 -28.11 24.25 12.03
CA MET A 239 -28.01 25.13 10.86
C MET A 239 -27.85 26.61 11.22
N ASP A 240 -27.90 26.94 12.52
CA ASP A 240 -27.65 28.27 13.08
C ASP A 240 -28.35 29.39 12.29
N LEU A 241 -29.69 29.28 12.19
CA LEU A 241 -30.53 30.17 11.39
C LEU A 241 -30.43 31.63 11.86
N GLN A 242 -30.35 32.55 10.89
CA GLN A 242 -30.28 33.99 11.08
C GLN A 242 -31.31 34.68 10.19
N ARG A 243 -31.64 35.94 10.53
CA ARG A 243 -32.59 36.77 9.79
C ARG A 243 -31.90 38.04 9.29
N ARG A 244 -32.26 38.48 8.09
CA ARG A 244 -31.92 39.82 7.56
C ARG A 244 -33.09 40.42 6.79
N PRO A 245 -33.16 41.75 6.62
CA PRO A 245 -34.16 42.36 5.75
C PRO A 245 -34.04 41.85 4.31
N GLY A 246 -35.12 41.32 3.76
CA GLY A 246 -35.24 40.88 2.37
C GLY A 246 -35.99 41.90 1.49
N VAL A 247 -36.37 41.48 0.28
CA VAL A 247 -37.13 42.31 -0.66
C VAL A 247 -38.48 42.72 -0.04
N GLY A 248 -38.75 44.02 -0.05
CA GLY A 248 -39.96 44.60 0.55
C GLY A 248 -39.96 44.58 2.09
N PHE A 249 -38.78 44.59 2.73
CA PHE A 249 -38.59 44.54 4.18
C PHE A 249 -39.15 43.27 4.86
N ARG A 250 -39.42 42.22 4.07
CA ARG A 250 -39.83 40.92 4.61
C ARG A 250 -38.62 40.17 5.17
N PRO A 251 -38.68 39.57 6.36
CA PRO A 251 -37.56 38.82 6.93
C PRO A 251 -37.15 37.65 6.03
N LEU A 252 -35.89 37.66 5.58
CA LEU A 252 -35.25 36.56 4.87
C LEU A 252 -34.44 35.74 5.88
N VAL A 253 -34.71 34.44 5.93
CA VAL A 253 -33.99 33.48 6.77
C VAL A 253 -32.89 32.81 5.96
N PHE A 254 -31.71 32.70 6.55
CA PHE A 254 -30.56 31.98 6.00
C PHE A 254 -29.80 31.33 7.15
N GLY A 255 -28.79 30.53 6.86
CA GLY A 255 -28.01 29.86 7.89
C GLY A 255 -27.10 28.81 7.28
N GLY A 256 -26.22 28.28 8.10
CA GLY A 256 -25.32 27.23 7.71
C GLY A 256 -24.27 26.97 8.77
N ARG A 257 -23.60 25.83 8.63
CA ARG A 257 -22.52 25.43 9.52
C ARG A 257 -21.55 24.52 8.81
N SER A 258 -20.27 24.69 9.13
CA SER A 258 -19.23 23.77 8.72
C SER A 258 -18.88 22.78 9.83
N VAL A 259 -18.63 21.54 9.45
CA VAL A 259 -18.21 20.46 10.33
C VAL A 259 -16.94 19.84 9.79
N ASP A 260 -15.89 19.87 10.61
CA ASP A 260 -14.65 19.20 10.29
C ASP A 260 -14.82 17.69 10.34
N ILE A 261 -14.21 17.02 9.37
CA ILE A 261 -14.12 15.58 9.28
C ILE A 261 -12.68 15.15 8.99
N CYS A 262 -12.37 13.90 9.26
CA CYS A 262 -11.17 13.25 8.77
C CYS A 262 -11.52 11.89 8.19
N TYR A 263 -11.14 11.67 6.94
CA TYR A 263 -11.34 10.40 6.25
C TYR A 263 -10.14 9.49 6.46
N TYR A 264 -10.34 8.35 7.08
CA TYR A 264 -9.34 7.30 7.18
C TYR A 264 -9.66 6.19 6.17
N ASP A 265 -8.76 5.99 5.22
CA ASP A 265 -8.89 5.05 4.10
C ASP A 265 -8.49 3.62 4.45
N GLY A 266 -8.01 3.36 5.68
CA GLY A 266 -7.42 2.07 6.04
C GLY A 266 -6.04 1.84 5.41
N PHE A 267 -5.43 2.84 4.76
CA PHE A 267 -4.17 2.72 4.04
C PHE A 267 -3.20 3.88 4.33
N GLY A 268 -3.35 4.51 5.50
CA GLY A 268 -2.48 5.60 5.95
C GLY A 268 -2.56 6.84 5.06
N SER A 269 -3.71 7.10 4.45
CA SER A 269 -3.91 8.12 3.41
C SER A 269 -3.03 7.90 2.17
N ASN A 270 -2.60 6.68 1.85
CA ASN A 270 -1.77 6.42 0.65
C ASN A 270 -2.59 6.07 -0.61
N SER A 271 -3.93 5.99 -0.53
CA SER A 271 -4.74 5.63 -1.70
C SER A 271 -4.54 6.61 -2.85
N THR A 272 -4.14 6.12 -4.03
CA THR A 272 -3.84 6.96 -5.19
C THR A 272 -5.08 7.37 -5.99
N GLY A 273 -6.22 6.73 -5.72
CA GLY A 273 -7.49 7.01 -6.36
C GLY A 273 -8.13 8.31 -5.85
N ALA A 274 -9.04 8.85 -6.66
CA ALA A 274 -9.88 9.98 -6.27
C ALA A 274 -10.77 9.61 -5.08
N LEU A 275 -10.92 10.54 -4.12
CA LEU A 275 -11.94 10.41 -3.09
C LEU A 275 -13.32 10.69 -3.71
N ARG A 276 -14.24 9.74 -3.64
CA ARG A 276 -15.65 9.94 -3.96
C ARG A 276 -16.49 10.10 -2.72
N VAL A 277 -17.40 11.07 -2.77
CA VAL A 277 -18.35 11.36 -1.71
C VAL A 277 -19.77 11.28 -2.25
N ARG A 278 -20.59 10.43 -1.64
CA ARG A 278 -22.03 10.35 -1.89
C ARG A 278 -22.78 10.90 -0.70
N ALA A 279 -23.85 11.62 -1.00
CA ALA A 279 -24.77 12.14 -0.02
C ALA A 279 -26.19 11.72 -0.39
N ALA A 280 -26.90 11.11 0.55
CA ALA A 280 -28.27 10.66 0.33
C ALA A 280 -29.15 11.03 1.53
N SER A 281 -30.36 11.50 1.27
CA SER A 281 -31.37 11.64 2.32
C SER A 281 -31.82 10.26 2.78
N GLU A 282 -31.97 10.06 4.10
CA GLU A 282 -32.49 8.77 4.61
C GLU A 282 -34.01 8.61 4.40
N ARG A 283 -34.70 9.71 4.11
CA ARG A 283 -36.14 9.75 3.89
C ARG A 283 -36.42 10.34 2.52
N GLU A 284 -37.20 9.61 1.73
CA GLU A 284 -37.80 10.16 0.53
C GLU A 284 -38.92 11.13 0.91
N VAL A 285 -38.94 12.27 0.23
CA VAL A 285 -39.91 13.34 0.47
C VAL A 285 -40.59 13.68 -0.84
N PHE A 286 -41.92 13.78 -0.80
CA PHE A 286 -42.74 14.18 -1.94
C PHE A 286 -43.48 15.49 -1.65
N PRO A 287 -43.44 16.49 -2.56
CA PRO A 287 -42.65 16.53 -3.81
C PRO A 287 -41.13 16.48 -3.57
N PRO A 288 -40.30 16.00 -4.51
CA PRO A 288 -38.85 16.02 -4.34
C PRO A 288 -38.33 17.47 -4.16
N PRO A 289 -37.24 17.67 -3.39
CA PRO A 289 -36.58 18.98 -3.32
C PRO A 289 -35.94 19.35 -4.66
N SER A 290 -35.48 20.59 -4.79
CA SER A 290 -34.67 21.00 -5.94
C SER A 290 -33.48 20.05 -6.15
N THR A 291 -33.14 19.77 -7.40
CA THR A 291 -32.09 18.81 -7.76
C THR A 291 -30.78 19.09 -7.02
N GLY A 292 -30.29 18.10 -6.26
CA GLY A 292 -29.05 18.17 -5.49
C GLY A 292 -29.19 18.77 -4.09
N ASN A 293 -30.36 19.27 -3.70
CA ASN A 293 -30.63 19.79 -2.36
C ASN A 293 -31.16 18.70 -1.42
N GLY A 294 -30.88 18.88 -0.14
CA GLY A 294 -31.51 18.15 0.95
C GLY A 294 -32.69 18.92 1.51
N VAL A 295 -33.47 18.29 2.37
CA VAL A 295 -34.62 18.91 3.02
C VAL A 295 -34.67 18.59 4.51
N LEU A 296 -34.94 19.62 5.30
CA LEU A 296 -35.35 19.51 6.70
C LEU A 296 -36.88 19.57 6.76
N ILE A 297 -37.48 18.71 7.57
CA ILE A 297 -38.93 18.60 7.72
C ILE A 297 -39.30 19.13 9.10
N ARG A 298 -40.41 19.87 9.17
CA ARG A 298 -40.97 20.31 10.44
C ARG A 298 -41.33 19.09 11.30
N GLN A 299 -40.97 19.14 12.57
CA GLN A 299 -41.36 18.13 13.53
C GLN A 299 -42.89 17.99 13.57
N ASP A 300 -43.32 16.76 13.81
CA ASP A 300 -44.73 16.37 13.86
C ASP A 300 -45.49 16.48 12.53
N THR A 301 -44.80 16.66 11.41
CA THR A 301 -45.40 16.61 10.07
C THR A 301 -44.76 15.55 9.18
N ASN A 302 -45.41 15.25 8.06
CA ASN A 302 -44.84 14.37 7.04
C ASN A 302 -44.04 15.14 5.97
N GLY A 303 -43.97 16.48 6.06
CA GLY A 303 -43.27 17.32 5.10
C GLY A 303 -43.88 17.33 3.71
N SER A 304 -45.18 17.06 3.56
CA SER A 304 -45.84 17.07 2.25
C SER A 304 -46.12 18.49 1.74
N GLN A 305 -46.25 19.46 2.65
CA GLN A 305 -46.56 20.85 2.33
C GLN A 305 -45.28 21.70 2.23
N PRO A 306 -45.16 22.63 1.27
CA PRO A 306 -43.99 23.49 1.13
C PRO A 306 -43.62 24.30 2.38
N GLN A 307 -44.61 24.68 3.20
CA GLN A 307 -44.43 25.44 4.44
C GLN A 307 -43.73 24.62 5.54
N GLN A 308 -43.85 23.28 5.45
CA GLN A 308 -43.31 22.33 6.41
C GLN A 308 -41.89 21.86 6.07
N ARG A 309 -41.23 22.51 5.11
CA ARG A 309 -39.95 22.05 4.54
C ARG A 309 -38.94 23.18 4.40
N ILE A 310 -37.69 22.96 4.76
CA ILE A 310 -36.59 23.90 4.50
C ILE A 310 -35.52 23.18 3.69
N GLU A 311 -35.20 23.69 2.50
CA GLU A 311 -34.13 23.13 1.67
C GLU A 311 -32.75 23.59 2.14
N TYR A 312 -31.77 22.71 1.99
CA TYR A 312 -30.37 23.01 2.25
C TYR A 312 -29.46 22.39 1.19
N ARG A 313 -28.27 22.96 1.05
CA ARG A 313 -27.19 22.49 0.19
C ARG A 313 -26.08 21.92 1.06
N LEU A 314 -25.36 20.95 0.51
CA LEU A 314 -24.20 20.34 1.14
C LEU A 314 -22.98 20.55 0.25
N GLY A 315 -21.94 21.15 0.79
CA GLY A 315 -20.64 21.27 0.14
C GLY A 315 -19.56 20.55 0.93
N MET A 316 -18.41 20.35 0.30
CA MET A 316 -17.21 19.85 0.97
C MET A 316 -15.99 20.64 0.51
N ASN A 317 -15.17 21.05 1.48
CA ASN A 317 -13.81 21.52 1.24
C ASN A 317 -12.83 20.37 1.48
N TYR A 318 -12.10 19.98 0.45
CA TYR A 318 -11.13 18.90 0.49
C TYR A 318 -9.83 19.32 -0.20
N ALA A 319 -8.72 19.24 0.52
CA ALA A 319 -7.40 19.65 0.02
C ALA A 319 -7.37 21.05 -0.62
N GLY A 320 -8.18 21.98 -0.10
CA GLY A 320 -8.29 23.35 -0.59
C GLY A 320 -9.30 23.56 -1.73
N ALA A 321 -9.91 22.49 -2.25
CA ALA A 321 -10.95 22.57 -3.27
C ALA A 321 -12.35 22.46 -2.63
N TYR A 322 -13.18 23.48 -2.85
CA TYR A 322 -14.59 23.47 -2.45
C TYR A 322 -15.50 23.01 -3.59
N GLN A 323 -16.39 22.06 -3.32
CA GLN A 323 -17.41 21.63 -4.28
C GLN A 323 -18.77 21.40 -3.61
N TRP A 324 -19.83 21.73 -4.33
CA TRP A 324 -21.19 21.36 -3.95
C TRP A 324 -21.42 19.88 -4.25
N LEU A 325 -21.85 19.13 -3.24
CA LEU A 325 -22.31 17.75 -3.40
C LEU A 325 -23.73 17.75 -3.98
N ARG A 326 -24.02 16.75 -4.80
CA ARG A 326 -25.37 16.51 -5.32
C ARG A 326 -26.06 15.46 -4.46
N ILE A 327 -26.95 15.89 -3.57
CA ILE A 327 -27.70 14.94 -2.72
C ILE A 327 -28.60 14.08 -3.62
N GLY A 328 -28.52 12.77 -3.45
CA GLY A 328 -29.24 11.76 -4.24
C GLY A 328 -28.49 11.28 -5.49
N ASP A 329 -27.29 11.79 -5.78
CA ASP A 329 -26.47 11.34 -6.90
C ASP A 329 -25.72 10.04 -6.57
N ALA A 330 -26.10 8.95 -7.22
CA ALA A 330 -25.45 7.65 -7.08
C ALA A 330 -24.00 7.63 -7.62
N GLY A 331 -23.63 8.55 -8.52
CA GLY A 331 -22.25 8.69 -9.01
C GLY A 331 -21.30 9.28 -7.97
N GLY A 332 -21.84 10.09 -7.06
CA GLY A 332 -21.07 10.86 -6.08
C GLY A 332 -20.20 11.96 -6.71
N THR A 333 -19.74 12.88 -5.87
CA THR A 333 -18.80 13.94 -6.26
C THR A 333 -17.37 13.45 -6.05
N ALA A 334 -16.53 13.59 -7.07
CA ALA A 334 -15.13 13.18 -7.03
C ALA A 334 -14.21 14.35 -6.69
N PHE A 335 -13.25 14.09 -5.81
CA PHE A 335 -12.20 15.00 -5.39
C PHE A 335 -10.82 14.49 -5.81
N GLY A 336 -9.77 15.26 -5.53
CA GLY A 336 -8.38 14.84 -5.82
C GLY A 336 -7.96 13.56 -5.09
N ALA A 337 -6.83 13.00 -5.52
CA ALA A 337 -6.29 11.76 -4.95
C ALA A 337 -6.01 11.86 -3.44
N VAL A 338 -6.31 10.81 -2.68
CA VAL A 338 -6.07 10.77 -1.22
C VAL A 338 -4.58 10.87 -0.88
N SER A 339 -3.72 10.22 -1.66
CA SER A 339 -2.26 10.26 -1.51
C SER A 339 -1.64 11.64 -1.66
N GLN A 340 -2.33 12.57 -2.34
CA GLN A 340 -1.86 13.93 -2.59
C GLN A 340 -2.43 14.95 -1.59
N ALA A 341 -3.51 14.61 -0.89
CA ALA A 341 -4.11 15.50 0.09
C ALA A 341 -3.25 15.61 1.35
N PRO A 342 -3.30 16.74 2.09
CA PRO A 342 -2.62 16.84 3.39
C PRO A 342 -3.13 15.77 4.37
N ILE A 343 -2.31 15.40 5.35
CA ILE A 343 -2.72 14.47 6.42
C ILE A 343 -2.87 15.18 7.75
N ARG A 344 -3.65 14.57 8.63
CA ARG A 344 -3.69 14.87 10.07
C ARG A 344 -3.49 13.57 10.84
N ILE A 345 -2.63 13.63 11.86
CA ILE A 345 -2.49 12.52 12.81
C ILE A 345 -3.60 12.63 13.85
N VAL A 346 -4.42 11.60 13.97
CA VAL A 346 -5.56 11.55 14.89
C VAL A 346 -5.62 10.22 15.62
N ARG A 347 -6.26 10.21 16.79
CA ARG A 347 -6.62 8.97 17.48
C ARG A 347 -8.07 8.63 17.17
N LEU A 348 -8.26 7.59 16.36
CA LEU A 348 -9.60 7.14 16.01
C LEU A 348 -10.16 6.19 17.08
N PRO A 349 -11.48 6.18 17.30
CA PRO A 349 -12.14 5.13 18.06
C PRO A 349 -11.81 3.75 17.47
N GLY A 350 -11.51 2.79 18.33
CA GLY A 350 -11.19 1.41 17.93
C GLY A 350 -9.74 1.18 17.46
N MET A 351 -8.94 2.23 17.24
CA MET A 351 -7.55 2.08 16.76
C MET A 351 -6.54 2.00 17.92
N PRO A 352 -5.55 1.09 17.85
CA PRO A 352 -4.56 0.91 18.92
C PRO A 352 -3.54 2.05 18.99
N VAL A 353 -3.30 2.73 17.87
CA VAL A 353 -2.34 3.83 17.73
C VAL A 353 -2.97 5.00 16.97
N ALA A 354 -2.28 6.15 16.98
CA ALA A 354 -2.68 7.27 16.13
C ALA A 354 -2.47 6.91 14.65
N VAL A 355 -3.34 7.43 13.79
CA VAL A 355 -3.32 7.14 12.34
C VAL A 355 -3.27 8.42 11.54
N ALA A 356 -2.71 8.34 10.32
CA ALA A 356 -2.85 9.38 9.32
C ALA A 356 -4.24 9.29 8.67
N CYS A 357 -4.98 10.38 8.71
CA CYS A 357 -6.24 10.55 8.00
C CYS A 357 -6.20 11.83 7.15
N THR A 358 -7.11 11.93 6.18
CA THR A 358 -7.20 13.08 5.29
C THR A 358 -8.29 14.04 5.78
N PRO A 359 -7.95 15.26 6.25
CA PRO A 359 -8.93 16.19 6.77
C PRO A 359 -9.75 16.84 5.65
N ALA A 360 -11.02 17.11 5.95
CA ALA A 360 -11.94 17.87 5.10
C ALA A 360 -12.97 18.60 5.97
N ALA A 361 -13.78 19.47 5.37
CA ALA A 361 -14.90 20.13 6.05
C ALA A 361 -16.17 20.00 5.22
N LEU A 362 -17.24 19.51 5.84
CA LEU A 362 -18.59 19.49 5.27
C LEU A 362 -19.28 20.81 5.60
N ALA A 363 -19.78 21.50 4.59
CA ALA A 363 -20.49 22.78 4.73
C ALA A 363 -21.98 22.58 4.45
N PHE A 364 -22.80 22.83 5.46
CA PHE A 364 -24.26 22.82 5.35
C PHE A 364 -24.73 24.26 5.18
N GLU A 365 -25.58 24.53 4.18
CA GLU A 365 -26.09 25.87 3.90
C GLU A 365 -27.58 25.83 3.61
N ILE A 366 -28.38 26.64 4.31
CA ILE A 366 -29.81 26.78 4.04
C ILE A 366 -30.02 27.56 2.75
N VAL A 367 -30.90 27.05 1.88
CA VAL A 367 -31.41 27.84 0.76
C VAL A 367 -32.26 28.97 1.33
N PRO A 368 -31.90 30.25 1.14
CA PRO A 368 -32.61 31.34 1.80
C PRO A 368 -34.10 31.39 1.44
N PHE A 369 -34.94 31.64 2.43
CA PHE A 369 -36.41 31.65 2.26
C PHE A 369 -37.04 32.81 3.05
N LEU A 370 -38.25 33.23 2.68
CA LEU A 370 -38.97 34.23 3.47
C LEU A 370 -39.61 33.57 4.68
N GLU A 371 -39.47 34.19 5.85
CA GLU A 371 -39.98 33.61 7.10
C GLU A 371 -41.49 33.29 7.04
N SER A 372 -42.27 34.15 6.38
CA SER A 372 -43.72 33.97 6.21
C SER A 372 -44.13 32.78 5.33
N GLU A 373 -43.18 32.17 4.60
CA GLU A 373 -43.45 31.02 3.73
C GLU A 373 -43.34 29.69 4.47
N LYS A 374 -42.91 29.69 5.74
CA LYS A 374 -42.68 28.49 6.52
C LYS A 374 -43.48 28.50 7.82
N ASP A 375 -43.88 27.32 8.24
CA ASP A 375 -44.58 27.13 9.51
C ASP A 375 -43.62 27.32 10.70
N ALA A 376 -44.10 27.93 11.78
CA ALA A 376 -43.31 28.00 13.00
C ALA A 376 -43.10 26.60 13.60
N GLY A 377 -41.87 26.30 14.00
CA GLY A 377 -41.55 25.03 14.66
C GLY A 377 -40.10 24.62 14.55
N ARG A 378 -39.81 23.41 15.03
CA ARG A 378 -38.51 22.77 14.91
C ARG A 378 -38.45 21.98 13.61
N TYR A 379 -37.31 22.01 12.93
CA TYR A 379 -37.07 21.29 11.68
C TYR A 379 -35.88 20.35 11.86
N ASP A 380 -35.98 19.13 11.34
CA ASP A 380 -34.86 18.20 11.31
C ASP A 380 -34.85 17.34 10.05
N GLY A 381 -33.69 16.77 9.77
CA GLY A 381 -33.46 15.88 8.64
C GLY A 381 -32.27 14.97 8.93
N ARG A 382 -32.18 13.88 8.18
CA ARG A 382 -31.09 12.91 8.26
C ARG A 382 -30.46 12.73 6.91
N ILE A 383 -29.14 12.66 6.91
CA ILE A 383 -28.33 12.50 5.71
C ILE A 383 -27.30 11.40 5.95
N ARG A 384 -27.18 10.51 4.98
CA ARG A 384 -26.13 9.51 4.90
C ARG A 384 -25.03 10.03 4.01
N ILE A 385 -23.81 10.06 4.54
CA ILE A 385 -22.59 10.40 3.81
C ILE A 385 -21.76 9.12 3.67
N GLU A 386 -21.38 8.78 2.45
CA GLU A 386 -20.50 7.67 2.14
C GLU A 386 -19.25 8.22 1.46
N MET A 387 -18.09 7.74 1.91
CA MET A 387 -16.79 8.13 1.36
C MET A 387 -16.02 6.88 0.98
N PHE A 388 -15.51 6.84 -0.24
CA PHE A 388 -14.72 5.72 -0.74
C PHE A 388 -13.71 6.23 -1.74
N VAL A 389 -12.62 5.49 -1.90
CA VAL A 389 -11.61 5.78 -2.91
C VAL A 389 -11.99 5.00 -4.16
N ASP A 390 -11.93 5.66 -5.31
CA ASP A 390 -11.96 4.95 -6.59
C ASP A 390 -10.87 3.88 -6.61
N ALA A 391 -11.15 2.76 -7.29
CA ALA A 391 -10.21 1.67 -7.42
C ALA A 391 -8.89 2.19 -8.01
N ALA A 392 -7.94 2.44 -7.14
CA ALA A 392 -6.55 2.59 -7.47
C ALA A 392 -5.97 1.18 -7.49
N GLY A 393 -5.27 0.82 -8.56
CA GLY A 393 -4.51 -0.43 -8.59
C GLY A 393 -3.55 -0.44 -7.40
N ILE A 394 -3.83 -1.31 -6.43
CA ILE A 394 -2.89 -1.73 -5.39
C ILE A 394 -2.21 -2.99 -5.89
#